data_AF-A0A9W8LVM2-F1
#
_entry.id   AF-A0A9W8LVM2-F1
#
_cell.length_a   1.000
_cell.length_b   1.000
_cell.length_c   1.000
_cell.angle_alpha   90.00
_cell.angle_beta   90.00
_cell.angle_gamma   90.00
#
_symmetry.space_group_name_H-M   'P 1'
#
loop_
_entity.id
_entity.type
_entity.pdbx_description
1 polymer ?
#
loop_
_entity_poly.entity_id
_entity_poly.type
_entity_poly.pdbx_seq_one_letter_code
_entity_poly.pdbx_strand_id
1 'polypeptide(L)'
;MSKNAYQNGVVLIQCDKCKNRHLIADNLGWFKDKSVNIEDLMKKNGEEVRHLKRMDLLDSVEASQIQDALADRELDPDANDNKGRKKGSQ
;
A
#
# COMPACT_ATOMS: atom_id res chain seq x y z
N MET A 1 0.64 -1.75 8.91
CA MET A 1 1.52 -0.96 9.81
C MET A 1 0.68 0.15 10.41
N SER A 2 0.67 0.37 11.73
CA SER A 2 -0.15 1.42 12.35
C SER A 2 0.64 2.72 12.52
N LYS A 3 -0.04 3.87 12.43
CA LYS A 3 0.57 5.19 12.66
C LYS A 3 1.25 5.28 14.03
N ASN A 4 0.64 4.68 15.05
CA ASN A 4 1.18 4.66 16.40
C ASN A 4 2.55 3.96 16.48
N ALA A 5 2.73 2.84 15.78
CA ALA A 5 4.01 2.12 15.78
C ALA A 5 5.13 2.94 15.10
N TYR A 6 4.79 3.71 14.06
CA TYR A 6 5.74 4.60 13.38
C TYR A 6 6.19 5.77 14.27
N GLN A 7 5.27 6.34 15.05
CA GLN A 7 5.54 7.54 15.85
C GLN A 7 6.17 7.21 17.22
N ASN A 8 5.81 6.07 17.81
CA ASN A 8 6.13 5.76 19.21
C ASN A 8 6.93 4.45 19.38
N GLY A 9 7.34 3.81 18.28
CA GLY A 9 7.97 2.50 18.31
C GLY A 9 9.13 2.36 17.33
N VAL A 10 9.47 1.10 17.06
CA VAL A 10 10.48 0.69 16.09
C VAL A 10 9.80 -0.04 14.95
N VAL A 11 10.12 0.35 13.71
CA VAL A 11 9.51 -0.20 12.49
C VAL A 11 10.58 -0.74 11.56
N LEU A 12 10.44 -2.03 11.22
CA LEU A 12 11.24 -2.73 10.22
C LEU A 12 10.34 -3.23 9.10
N ILE A 13 10.78 -3.09 7.85
CA ILE A 13 10.10 -3.66 6.68
C ILE A 13 10.99 -4.70 6.02
N GLN A 14 10.39 -5.78 5.53
CA GLN A 14 11.06 -6.72 4.63
C GLN A 14 11.10 -6.09 3.23
N CYS A 15 12.27 -6.01 2.61
CA CYS A 15 12.39 -5.53 1.23
C CYS A 15 12.50 -6.72 0.27
N ASP A 16 11.62 -6.79 -0.73
CA ASP A 16 11.57 -7.91 -1.68
C ASP A 16 12.77 -7.94 -2.62
N LYS A 17 13.42 -6.79 -2.85
CA LYS A 17 14.59 -6.68 -3.74
C LYS A 17 15.86 -7.23 -3.10
N CYS A 18 16.18 -6.82 -1.87
CA CYS A 18 17.42 -7.23 -1.18
C CYS A 18 17.21 -8.37 -0.19
N LYS A 19 15.95 -8.77 0.06
CA LYS A 19 15.53 -9.79 1.04
C LYS A 19 15.99 -9.54 2.49
N ASN A 20 16.42 -8.32 2.80
CA ASN A 20 16.78 -7.88 4.14
C ASN A 20 15.69 -7.02 4.77
N ARG A 21 15.81 -6.83 6.08
CA ARG A 21 14.93 -5.92 6.83
C ARG A 21 15.53 -4.52 6.89
N HIS A 22 14.80 -3.53 6.37
CA HIS A 22 15.19 -2.13 6.45
C HIS A 22 14.51 -1.47 7.65
N LEU A 23 15.30 -0.72 8.42
CA LEU A 23 14.79 0.13 9.49
C LEU A 23 14.17 1.38 8.88
N ILE A 24 12.93 1.68 9.28
CA ILE A 24 12.16 2.81 8.77
C ILE A 24 11.95 3.88 9.86
N ALA A 25 11.73 3.46 11.11
CA ALA A 25 11.61 4.35 12.27
C ALA A 25 12.22 3.67 13.50
N ASP A 26 12.99 4.42 14.30
CA ASP A 26 13.46 4.01 15.62
C ASP A 26 13.27 5.17 16.58
N ASN A 27 12.18 5.15 17.35
CA ASN A 27 11.90 6.16 18.38
C ASN A 27 12.29 5.71 19.79
N LEU A 28 12.76 4.46 19.95
CA LEU A 28 13.12 3.87 21.24
C LEU A 28 14.64 3.80 21.46
N GLY A 29 15.43 4.11 20.42
CA GLY A 29 16.88 4.18 20.49
C GLY A 29 17.54 2.79 20.51
N TRP A 30 16.95 1.81 19.85
CA TRP A 30 17.49 0.45 19.81
C TRP A 30 18.73 0.32 18.93
N PHE A 31 18.79 1.11 17.86
CA PHE A 31 19.88 1.05 16.87
C PHE A 31 20.77 2.28 16.90
N LYS A 32 20.29 3.40 17.43
CA LYS A 32 21.03 4.65 17.58
C LYS A 32 20.63 5.34 18.89
N ASP A 33 21.54 6.10 19.48
CA ASP A 33 21.30 6.80 20.76
C ASP A 33 20.19 7.86 20.71
N LYS A 34 19.74 8.24 19.51
CA LYS A 34 18.70 9.26 19.29
C LYS A 34 17.62 8.69 18.41
N SER A 35 16.39 9.18 18.58
CA SER A 35 15.29 8.85 17.69
C SER A 35 15.63 9.24 16.26
N VAL A 36 15.47 8.31 15.31
CA VAL A 36 15.74 8.55 13.89
C VAL A 36 14.59 8.00 13.05
N ASN A 37 13.94 8.91 12.32
CA ASN A 37 12.87 8.58 11.37
C ASN A 37 13.27 8.96 9.93
N ILE A 38 12.51 8.49 8.94
CA ILE A 38 12.82 8.73 7.51
C ILE A 38 12.84 10.22 7.18
N GLU A 39 11.96 11.02 7.83
CA GLU A 39 11.87 12.47 7.63
C GLU A 39 13.16 13.17 8.06
N ASP A 40 13.77 12.75 9.17
CA ASP A 40 15.02 13.33 9.67
C ASP A 40 16.20 12.99 8.76
N LEU A 41 16.19 11.77 8.20
CA LEU A 41 17.21 11.32 7.27
C LEU A 41 17.14 12.07 5.95
N MET A 42 15.94 12.24 5.39
CA MET A 42 15.75 12.94 4.12
C MET A 42 16.01 14.44 4.26
N LYS A 43 15.58 15.06 5.36
CA LYS A 43 15.91 16.47 5.65
C LYS A 43 17.40 16.76 5.68
N LYS A 44 18.22 15.84 6.21
CA LYS A 44 19.69 15.99 6.19
C LYS A 44 20.27 15.99 4.78
N ASN A 45 19.61 15.33 3.84
CA ASN A 45 19.98 15.30 2.44
C ASN A 45 19.35 16.45 1.63
N GLY A 46 18.57 17.34 2.27
CA GLY A 46 17.86 18.43 1.61
C GLY A 46 16.56 17.99 0.90
N GLU A 47 16.05 16.80 1.21
CA GLU A 47 14.85 16.22 0.59
C GLU A 47 13.66 16.24 1.57
N GLU A 48 12.44 16.34 1.04
CA GLU A 48 11.21 16.29 1.81
C GLU A 48 10.42 15.00 1.57
N VAL A 49 9.78 14.50 2.63
CA VAL A 49 8.94 13.29 2.58
C VAL A 49 7.50 13.70 2.30
N ARG A 50 6.88 13.08 1.29
CA ARG A 50 5.45 13.23 1.01
C ARG A 50 4.65 12.06 1.57
N HIS A 51 3.61 12.36 2.33
CA HIS A 51 2.62 11.37 2.76
C HIS A 51 1.48 11.33 1.75
N LEU A 52 1.46 10.30 0.90
CA LEU A 52 0.38 10.12 -0.07
C LEU A 52 -0.87 9.59 0.63
N LYS A 53 -1.98 10.32 0.49
CA LYS A 53 -3.32 9.81 0.85
C LYS A 53 -3.98 9.18 -0.37
N ARG A 54 -5.05 8.41 -0.12
CA ARG A 54 -5.82 7.76 -1.18
C ARG A 54 -6.32 8.75 -2.25
N MET A 55 -6.71 9.97 -1.85
CA MET A 55 -7.16 10.99 -2.80
C MET A 55 -5.99 11.47 -3.68
N ASP A 56 -4.83 11.72 -3.07
CA ASP A 56 -3.63 12.21 -3.76
C ASP A 56 -3.07 11.20 -4.79
N LEU A 57 -3.36 9.90 -4.61
CA LEU A 57 -2.99 8.85 -5.57
C LEU A 57 -3.81 8.92 -6.87
N LEU A 58 -5.04 9.45 -6.82
CA LEU A 58 -5.92 9.59 -7.97
C LEU A 58 -5.52 10.77 -8.86
N ASP A 59 -4.96 11.82 -8.26
CA ASP A 59 -4.50 13.01 -8.98
C ASP A 59 -3.14 12.80 -9.67
N SER A 60 -2.43 11.72 -9.33
CA SER A 60 -1.10 11.38 -9.86
C SER A 60 -1.11 10.24 -10.88
N VAL A 61 -2.26 9.59 -11.10
CA VAL A 61 -2.47 8.72 -12.26
C VAL A 61 -2.91 9.58 -13.45
N GLU A 62 -2.02 9.76 -14.41
CA GLU A 62 -2.37 10.31 -15.72
C GLU A 62 -3.46 9.44 -16.36
N ALA A 63 -4.45 10.06 -17.01
CA ALA A 63 -5.59 9.38 -17.62
C ALA A 63 -5.19 8.26 -18.60
N SER A 64 -3.97 8.30 -19.15
CA SER A 64 -3.40 7.26 -20.02
C SER A 64 -3.22 5.91 -19.32
N GLN A 65 -2.93 5.88 -18.02
CA GLN A 65 -2.68 4.65 -17.26
C GLN A 65 -3.98 3.90 -16.91
N ILE A 66 -5.13 4.57 -17.02
CA ILE A 66 -6.44 3.98 -16.72
C ILE A 66 -6.95 3.14 -17.90
N GLN A 67 -6.57 3.48 -19.13
CA GLN A 67 -7.01 2.78 -20.34
C GLN A 67 -6.51 1.32 -20.37
N ASP A 68 -5.28 1.08 -19.92
CA ASP A 68 -4.65 -0.25 -19.91
C ASP A 68 -5.27 -1.19 -18.86
N ALA A 69 -5.78 -0.65 -17.74
CA ALA A 69 -6.36 -1.44 -16.65
C ALA A 69 -7.83 -1.85 -16.89
N LEU A 70 -8.51 -1.23 -17.86
CA LEU A 70 -9.90 -1.53 -18.20
C LEU A 70 -10.03 -2.50 -19.39
N ALA A 71 -8.94 -2.82 -20.09
CA ALA A 71 -8.93 -3.71 -21.25
C ALA A 71 -9.14 -5.20 -20.89
N ASP A 72 -8.87 -5.61 -19.63
CA ASP A 72 -9.00 -7.01 -19.18
C ASP A 72 -10.35 -7.35 -18.51
N ARG A 73 -11.32 -6.42 -18.54
CA ARG A 73 -12.70 -6.70 -18.11
C ARG A 73 -13.60 -6.93 -19.32
N GLU A 74 -13.38 -8.06 -19.99
CA GLU A 74 -14.47 -8.68 -20.73
C GLU A 74 -15.54 -9.09 -19.69
N LEU A 75 -16.58 -8.28 -19.59
CA LEU A 75 -17.83 -8.68 -18.96
C LEU A 75 -18.39 -9.83 -19.81
N ASP A 76 -18.18 -11.08 -19.38
CA ASP A 76 -18.91 -12.23 -19.92
C ASP A 76 -20.42 -11.91 -19.86
N PRO A 77 -21.09 -11.69 -21.00
CA PRO A 77 -22.51 -11.30 -21.00
C PRO A 77 -23.44 -12.49 -20.71
N ASP A 78 -22.92 -13.71 -20.59
CA ASP A 78 -23.69 -14.95 -20.57
C ASP A 78 -23.76 -15.65 -19.20
N ALA A 79 -23.60 -14.93 -18.09
CA ALA A 79 -23.84 -15.47 -16.76
C ALA A 79 -25.25 -15.14 -16.23
N ASN A 80 -26.31 -15.54 -16.94
CA ASN A 80 -27.63 -15.70 -16.32
C ASN A 80 -28.44 -16.84 -16.93
N ASP A 81 -28.12 -18.06 -16.52
CA ASP A 81 -28.95 -19.23 -16.73
C ASP A 81 -29.48 -19.73 -15.36
N ASN A 82 -30.31 -18.92 -14.69
CA ASN A 82 -31.08 -19.39 -13.54
C ASN A 82 -32.28 -20.21 -14.01
N LYS A 83 -32.02 -21.40 -14.54
CA LYS A 83 -33.05 -22.41 -14.81
C LYS A 83 -33.46 -23.05 -13.48
N GLY A 84 -34.46 -22.44 -12.85
CA GLY A 84 -35.11 -22.94 -11.65
C GLY A 84 -35.49 -24.42 -11.76
N ARG A 85 -34.68 -25.27 -11.16
CA ARG A 85 -34.91 -26.71 -11.04
C ARG A 85 -35.81 -26.95 -9.83
N LYS A 86 -37.12 -26.73 -9.95
CA LYS A 86 -38.08 -27.34 -9.02
C LYS A 86 -38.13 -28.84 -9.32
N LYS A 87 -37.38 -29.63 -8.56
CA LYS A 87 -37.70 -31.05 -8.32
C LYS A 87 -38.50 -31.14 -7.03
N GLY A 88 -39.59 -31.90 -7.09
CA GLY A 88 -40.64 -31.94 -6.09
C GLY A 88 -40.40 -32.90 -4.93
N SER A 89 -41.53 -33.18 -4.28
CA SER A 89 -41.83 -34.12 -3.19
C SER A 89 -41.24 -33.80 -1.82
N GLN A 90 -42.09 -33.37 -0.88
CA GLN A 90 -42.94 -34.25 -0.09
C GLN A 90 -44.31 -33.61 0.14
#